data_AF-A0AAT9GPN1-F1
#
_entry.id   AF-A0AAT9GPN1-F1
#
_cell.length_a   1.000
_cell.length_b   1.000
_cell.length_c   1.000
_cell.angle_alpha   90.00
_cell.angle_beta   90.00
_cell.angle_gamma   90.00
#
_symmetry.space_group_name_H-M   'P 1'
#
loop_
_entity.id
_entity.type
_entity.pdbx_description
1 polymer ?
#
loop_
_entity_poly.entity_id
_entity_poly.type
_entity_poly.pdbx_seq_one_letter_code
_entity_poly.pdbx_strand_id
1 'polypeptide(L)'
;MQETENEIIIEIPNFQPIRINKKNVEKIEDSVPPDDICKMIMNLYEKGVIVAGTTIDGKTSYYNVKPGKTCKKITLKDGRVFYISS
;
A
#
# COMPACT_ATOMS: atom_id res chain seq x y z
N MET A 1 8.21 -2.11 -4.34
CA MET A 1 8.51 -0.81 -3.69
C MET A 1 9.99 -0.56 -3.82
N GLN A 2 10.39 0.65 -4.19
CA GLN A 2 11.79 1.08 -4.17
C GLN A 2 11.94 2.21 -3.15
N GLU A 3 13.05 2.18 -2.41
CA GLU A 3 13.41 3.26 -1.50
C GLU A 3 14.66 3.98 -2.00
N THR A 4 14.61 5.31 -1.98
CA THR A 4 15.78 6.17 -2.18
C THR A 4 16.13 6.83 -0.85
N GLU A 5 17.15 7.69 -0.86
CA GLU A 5 17.51 8.51 0.31
C GLU A 5 16.34 9.38 0.80
N ASN A 6 15.58 9.96 -0.14
CA ASN A 6 14.56 10.96 0.17
C ASN A 6 13.12 10.49 -0.06
N GLU A 7 12.92 9.44 -0.87
CA GLU A 7 11.60 9.03 -1.33
C GLU A 7 11.35 7.53 -1.15
N ILE A 8 10.07 7.18 -1.01
CA ILE A 8 9.55 5.84 -1.19
C ILE A 8 8.74 5.87 -2.48
N ILE A 9 9.06 4.97 -3.41
CA ILE A 9 8.48 4.89 -4.74
C ILE A 9 7.69 3.59 -4.86
N ILE A 10 6.41 3.72 -5.18
CA ILE A 10 5.49 2.61 -5.39
C ILE A 10 5.21 2.54 -6.89
N GLU A 11 5.83 1.56 -7.54
CA GLU A 11 5.63 1.26 -8.95
C GLU A 11 4.28 0.56 -9.15
N ILE A 12 3.47 1.08 -10.08
CA ILE A 12 2.19 0.48 -10.47
C ILE A 12 2.24 0.28 -11.98
N PRO A 13 2.09 -0.97 -12.48
CA PRO A 13 2.17 -1.25 -13.91
C PRO A 13 1.19 -0.39 -14.72
N ASN A 14 1.67 0.28 -15.76
CA ASN A 14 0.90 1.14 -16.66
C ASN A 14 0.33 2.44 -16.04
N PHE A 15 0.74 2.80 -14.80
CA PHE A 15 0.37 4.06 -14.16
C PHE A 15 1.61 4.85 -13.75
N GLN A 16 1.42 6.14 -13.45
CA GLN A 16 2.49 6.93 -12.86
C GLN A 16 2.84 6.38 -11.46
N PRO A 17 4.13 6.26 -11.12
CA PRO A 17 4.53 5.79 -9.81
C PRO A 17 4.13 6.78 -8.73
N ILE A 18 3.73 6.24 -7.58
CA ILE A 18 3.41 7.05 -6.41
C ILE A 18 4.70 7.33 -5.66
N ARG A 19 4.97 8.61 -5.42
CA ARG A 19 6.17 9.08 -4.72
C ARG A 19 5.79 9.67 -3.38
N ILE A 20 6.39 9.14 -2.32
CA ILE A 20 6.18 9.60 -0.94
C ILE A 20 7.51 10.16 -0.44
N ASN A 21 7.52 11.44 -0.05
CA ASN A 21 8.70 12.04 0.56
C ASN A 21 8.88 11.51 1.99
N LYS A 22 10.05 10.96 2.31
CA LYS A 22 10.37 10.39 3.64
C LYS A 22 10.26 11.41 4.78
N LYS A 23 10.41 12.71 4.51
CA LYS A 23 10.19 13.78 5.52
C LYS A 23 8.75 13.86 6.00
N ASN A 24 7.79 13.37 5.19
CA ASN A 24 6.37 13.34 5.51
C ASN A 24 5.94 12.03 6.16
N VAL A 25 6.83 11.05 6.24
CA VAL A 25 6.57 9.77 6.89
C VAL A 25 6.69 9.94 8.40
N GLU A 26 5.69 9.46 9.12
CA GLU A 26 5.69 9.38 10.57
C GLU A 26 6.21 8.02 11.03
N LYS A 27 5.75 6.94 10.40
CA LYS A 27 6.09 5.57 10.80
C LYS A 27 6.04 4.60 9.62
N ILE A 28 6.96 3.65 9.60
CA ILE A 28 6.95 2.49 8.70
C ILE A 28 7.02 1.24 9.56
N GLU A 29 6.09 0.32 9.36
CA GLU A 29 6.07 -0.96 10.09
C GLU A 29 5.55 -2.10 9.23
N ASP A 30 5.90 -3.34 9.59
CA ASP A 30 5.25 -4.52 9.03
C ASP A 30 3.90 -4.72 9.71
N SER A 31 2.86 -4.94 8.90
CA SER A 31 1.49 -5.07 9.37
C SER A 31 0.73 -6.08 8.52
N VAL A 32 -0.23 -6.76 9.15
CA VAL A 32 -1.23 -7.53 8.43
C VAL A 32 -2.29 -6.55 7.92
N PRO A 33 -2.65 -6.58 6.63
CA PRO A 33 -3.73 -5.74 6.11
C PRO A 33 -5.06 -6.10 6.78
N PRO A 34 -6.02 -5.17 6.89
CA PRO A 34 -7.32 -5.45 7.48
C PRO A 34 -8.02 -6.67 6.85
N ASP A 35 -8.63 -7.52 7.67
CA ASP A 35 -9.23 -8.80 7.24
C ASP A 35 -10.27 -8.63 6.12
N ASP A 36 -11.10 -7.59 6.20
CA ASP A 36 -12.13 -7.34 5.18
C ASP A 36 -11.53 -6.99 3.82
N ILE A 37 -10.40 -6.28 3.81
CA ILE A 37 -9.62 -6.01 2.60
C ILE A 37 -8.98 -7.30 2.08
N CYS A 38 -8.41 -8.12 2.96
CA CYS A 38 -7.86 -9.42 2.57
C CYS A 38 -8.91 -10.32 1.92
N LYS A 39 -10.12 -10.41 2.49
CA LYS A 39 -11.24 -11.18 1.92
C LYS A 39 -11.64 -10.67 0.54
N MET A 40 -11.74 -9.35 0.37
CA MET A 40 -12.08 -8.74 -0.93
C MET A 40 -11.02 -9.07 -1.99
N ILE A 41 -9.74 -8.94 -1.63
CA ILE A 41 -8.62 -9.15 -2.56
C ILE A 41 -8.43 -10.64 -2.88
N MET A 42 -8.71 -11.56 -1.96
CA MET A 42 -8.52 -13.00 -2.16
C MET A 42 -9.19 -13.51 -3.44
N ASN A 43 -10.45 -13.17 -3.65
CA ASN A 43 -11.21 -13.57 -4.85
C ASN A 43 -10.65 -13.01 -6.17
N LEU A 44 -9.98 -11.86 -6.11
CA LEU A 44 -9.37 -11.20 -7.27
C LEU A 44 -7.96 -11.73 -7.52
N TYR A 45 -7.20 -11.98 -6.44
CA TYR A 45 -5.85 -12.52 -6.49
C TYR A 45 -5.82 -13.91 -7.11
N GLU A 46 -6.77 -14.78 -6.77
CA GLU A 46 -6.90 -16.12 -7.40
C GLU A 46 -7.14 -16.06 -8.91
N LYS A 47 -7.63 -14.92 -9.42
CA LYS A 47 -7.84 -14.65 -10.85
C LYS A 47 -6.66 -13.92 -11.50
N GLY A 48 -5.54 -13.77 -10.79
CA GLY A 48 -4.35 -13.07 -11.28
C GLY A 48 -4.47 -11.55 -11.31
N VAL A 49 -5.43 -10.96 -10.56
CA VAL A 49 -5.66 -9.52 -10.54
C VAL A 49 -4.82 -8.85 -9.46
N ILE A 50 -4.13 -7.78 -9.83
CA ILE A 50 -3.44 -6.87 -8.91
C ILE A 50 -4.39 -5.74 -8.53
N VAL A 51 -4.56 -5.50 -7.23
CA VAL A 51 -5.43 -4.43 -6.71
C VAL A 51 -4.59 -3.23 -6.28
N ALA A 52 -4.97 -2.07 -6.79
CA ALA A 52 -4.51 -0.76 -6.33
C ALA A 52 -5.75 0.11 -6.10
N GLY A 53 -5.91 0.66 -4.90
CA GLY A 53 -7.10 1.44 -4.56
C GLY A 53 -6.96 2.25 -3.30
N THR A 54 -7.85 3.22 -3.13
CA THR A 54 -7.90 4.10 -1.96
C THR A 54 -9.32 4.19 -1.41
N THR A 55 -9.46 4.45 -0.12
CA THR A 55 -10.75 4.71 0.53
C THR A 55 -11.37 6.00 -0.01
N ILE A 56 -12.70 6.12 0.07
CA ILE A 56 -13.45 7.27 -0.45
C ILE A 56 -13.00 8.59 0.20
N ASP A 57 -12.62 8.54 1.48
CA ASP A 57 -12.08 9.69 2.22
C ASP A 57 -10.60 9.99 1.91
N GLY A 58 -9.96 9.19 1.04
CA GLY A 58 -8.58 9.34 0.62
C GLY A 58 -7.53 9.04 1.69
N LYS A 59 -7.92 8.50 2.85
CA LYS A 59 -7.00 8.30 3.98
C LYS A 59 -6.20 7.02 3.89
N THR A 60 -6.75 5.94 3.34
CA THR A 60 -6.06 4.65 3.31
C THR A 60 -5.97 4.11 1.90
N SER A 61 -4.75 3.76 1.49
CA SER A 61 -4.49 3.17 0.18
C SER A 61 -3.87 1.78 0.31
N TYR A 62 -4.21 0.91 -0.63
CA TYR A 62 -3.78 -0.48 -0.70
C TYR A 62 -3.15 -0.75 -2.06
N TYR A 63 -1.93 -1.26 -2.09
CA TYR A 63 -1.18 -1.55 -3.31
C TYR A 63 -0.63 -2.96 -3.27
N ASN A 64 -1.09 -3.79 -4.22
CA ASN A 64 -0.63 -5.18 -4.42
C ASN A 64 -0.73 -6.07 -3.17
N VAL A 65 -1.61 -5.72 -2.24
CA VAL A 65 -1.75 -6.40 -0.94
C VAL A 65 -2.08 -7.88 -1.15
N LYS A 66 -1.39 -8.77 -0.42
CA LYS A 66 -1.60 -10.22 -0.51
C LYS A 66 -2.30 -10.74 0.76
N PRO A 67 -3.43 -11.47 0.64
CA PRO A 67 -4.13 -12.03 1.79
C PRO A 67 -3.22 -12.92 2.65
N GLY A 68 -3.31 -12.78 3.98
CA GLY A 68 -2.56 -13.60 4.93
C GLY A 68 -1.05 -13.35 4.96
N LYS A 69 -0.54 -12.37 4.22
CA LYS A 69 0.88 -11.98 4.24
C LYS A 69 1.04 -10.61 4.88
N THR A 70 2.18 -10.44 5.57
CA THR A 70 2.59 -9.12 6.05
C THR A 70 2.91 -8.20 4.88
N CYS A 71 2.63 -6.93 5.07
CA CYS A 71 2.90 -5.86 4.14
C CYS A 71 3.52 -4.67 4.87
N LYS A 72 4.12 -3.74 4.12
CA LYS A 72 4.60 -2.48 4.69
C LYS A 72 3.43 -1.54 4.89
N LYS A 73 3.21 -1.10 6.12
CA LYS A 73 2.30 -0.02 6.48
C LYS A 73 3.11 1.26 6.67
N ILE A 74 2.86 2.25 5.81
CA ILE A 74 3.46 3.57 5.90
C ILE A 74 2.40 4.54 6.40
N THR A 75 2.65 5.17 7.54
CA THR A 75 1.79 6.22 8.09
C THR A 75 2.44 7.57 7.84
N LEU A 76 1.72 8.49 7.21
CA LEU A 76 2.17 9.85 6.97
C LEU A 76 1.70 10.78 8.09
N LYS A 77 2.44 11.88 8.29
CA LYS A 77 2.14 12.90 9.31
C LYS A 77 0.78 13.59 9.14
N ASP A 78 0.18 13.52 7.95
CA ASP A 78 -1.16 14.03 7.65
C ASP A 78 -2.28 13.00 7.92
N GLY A 79 -1.93 11.84 8.47
CA GLY A 79 -2.87 10.77 8.82
C GLY A 79 -3.17 9.81 7.68
N ARG A 80 -2.60 9.99 6.48
CA ARG A 80 -2.74 9.01 5.40
C ARG A 80 -1.94 7.75 5.68
N VAL A 81 -2.46 6.60 5.25
CA VAL A 81 -1.87 5.27 5.47
C VAL A 81 -1.79 4.52 4.15
N PHE A 82 -0.64 3.89 3.90
CA PHE A 82 -0.39 3.08 2.71
C PHE A 82 -0.04 1.65 3.15
N TYR A 83 -0.77 0.67 2.63
CA TYR A 83 -0.47 -0.76 2.76
C TYR A 83 0.11 -1.27 1.45
N ILE A 84 1.36 -1.74 1.47
CA ILE A 84 2.10 -2.10 0.26
C ILE A 84 2.74 -3.48 0.44
N SER A 85 2.41 -4.42 -0.43
CA SER A 85 3.10 -5.72 -0.50
C SER A 85 4.07 -5.75 -1.68
N SER A 86 5.22 -6.36 -1.43
CA SER A 86 6.21 -6.69 -2.47
C SER A 86 5.87 -7.99 -3.19
#